data_AF-A0A4Q5V0Y4-F1
#
_entry.id   AF-A0A4Q5V0Y4-F1
#
_cell.length_a   1.000
_cell.length_b   1.000
_cell.length_c   1.000
_cell.angle_alpha   90.00
_cell.angle_beta   90.00
_cell.angle_gamma   90.00
#
_symmetry.space_group_name_H-M   'P 1'
#
loop_
_entity.id
_entity.type
_entity.pdbx_description
1 polymer ?
#
loop_
_entity_poly.entity_id
_entity_poly.type
_entity_poly.pdbx_seq_one_letter_code
_entity_poly.pdbx_strand_id
1 'polypeptide(L)'
;MIRLIFIAMFLIIIVRLFSLQVVSSKYKIMADDQGIFRKVVYPDRGLVFDRNKKAILQNATIYDLMVTPNKLKGVDTASICNILNITTEQFNKKIVEVIIKNGRTRPAIFEALLNEDKMAMLNESMYKFAPAFYLQERSVRSYPFDAAANVLGYTAEVDTNFLKKYPEGGYVAGDYAGMTGIERTYERVLMGERGIEYWKRDNKNRLTEKMEGGEFDTVAIAGQNLYTSIDIELQALGEKLMQNKLGSIVAIDPSTGGILAMVSAPTYQPKYLTGNERRKHFSELFLNPARPLLNRTVSASYAPGSTFKTLQALVGLHEGVIDTKFSVSCSGAFYGCGSGRPMKCLDYGTFDLMHAITLSDNTYFATVMQKVINNPRYPNIDSSLAVWNRYMLPSASEKNLV
;
A
#
# COMPACT_ATOMS: atom_id res chain seq x y z
N MET A 1 -33.78 12.91 54.92
CA MET A 1 -32.56 12.62 54.14
C MET A 1 -32.86 12.01 52.77
N ILE A 2 -33.57 10.89 52.69
CA ILE A 2 -33.88 10.19 51.42
C ILE A 2 -34.62 11.08 50.41
N ARG A 3 -35.66 11.84 50.83
CA ARG A 3 -36.38 12.78 49.94
C ARG A 3 -35.50 13.86 49.31
N LEU A 4 -34.51 14.38 50.04
CA LEU A 4 -33.59 15.41 49.52
C LEU A 4 -32.66 14.85 48.45
N ILE A 5 -32.22 13.59 48.62
CA ILE A 5 -31.39 12.89 47.63
C ILE A 5 -32.18 12.67 46.33
N PHE A 6 -33.44 12.24 46.43
CA PHE A 6 -34.30 12.06 45.25
C PHE A 6 -34.57 13.37 44.50
N ILE A 7 -34.83 14.47 45.23
CA ILE A 7 -35.04 15.80 44.62
C ILE A 7 -33.76 16.26 43.92
N ALA A 8 -32.59 16.16 44.57
CA ALA A 8 -31.31 16.53 43.97
C ALA A 8 -31.00 15.72 42.71
N MET A 9 -31.26 14.41 42.72
CA MET A 9 -31.06 13.54 41.56
C MET A 9 -31.97 13.93 40.39
N PHE A 10 -33.24 14.24 40.67
CA PHE A 10 -34.18 14.72 39.65
C PHE A 10 -33.74 16.08 39.07
N LEU A 11 -33.22 16.97 39.92
CA LEU A 11 -32.75 18.28 39.50
C LEU A 11 -31.51 18.16 38.61
N ILE A 12 -30.58 17.26 38.92
CA ILE A 12 -29.42 16.95 38.07
C ILE A 12 -29.88 16.37 36.72
N ILE A 13 -30.86 15.47 36.70
CA ILE A 13 -31.41 14.92 35.46
C ILE A 13 -32.07 16.03 34.64
N ILE A 14 -32.89 16.90 35.24
CA ILE A 14 -33.54 18.02 34.55
C ILE A 14 -32.52 18.99 33.97
N VAL A 15 -31.49 19.37 34.75
CA VAL A 15 -30.41 20.25 34.27
C VAL A 15 -29.64 19.58 33.12
N ARG A 16 -29.37 18.28 33.23
CA ARG A 16 -28.72 17.52 32.15
C ARG A 16 -29.59 17.47 30.89
N LEU A 17 -30.89 17.28 31.05
CA LEU A 17 -31.86 17.19 29.96
C LEU A 17 -32.06 18.57 29.28
N PHE A 18 -32.11 19.65 30.06
CA PHE A 18 -32.13 21.02 29.56
C PHE A 18 -30.83 21.36 28.82
N SER A 19 -29.67 21.01 29.38
CA SER A 19 -28.38 21.17 28.70
C SER A 19 -28.35 20.40 27.37
N LEU A 20 -28.89 19.19 27.33
CA LEU A 20 -28.94 18.36 26.11
C LEU A 20 -29.91 18.89 25.05
N GLN A 21 -31.05 19.46 25.45
CA GLN A 21 -32.10 19.89 24.52
C GLN A 21 -31.99 21.36 24.07
N VAL A 22 -31.52 22.25 24.94
CA VAL A 22 -31.52 23.70 24.72
C VAL A 22 -30.12 24.24 24.40
N VAL A 23 -29.08 23.69 25.05
CA VAL A 23 -27.70 24.20 24.89
C VAL A 23 -26.92 23.43 23.83
N SER A 24 -27.15 22.13 23.65
CA SER A 24 -26.47 21.34 22.62
C SER A 24 -27.39 20.94 21.47
N SER A 25 -27.35 21.70 20.38
CA SER A 25 -27.94 21.33 19.07
C SER A 25 -27.38 20.03 18.50
N LYS A 26 -26.14 19.67 18.88
CA LYS A 26 -25.39 18.49 18.41
C LYS A 26 -26.10 17.13 18.61
N TYR A 27 -26.92 16.95 19.65
CA TYR A 27 -27.60 15.67 19.91
C TYR A 27 -28.94 15.52 19.18
N LYS A 28 -29.55 16.62 18.72
CA LYS A 28 -30.75 16.59 17.89
C LYS A 28 -30.47 15.91 16.54
N ILE A 29 -29.24 16.06 16.05
CA ILE A 29 -28.68 15.50 14.81
C ILE A 29 -28.57 13.96 14.86
N MET A 30 -28.28 13.39 16.03
CA MET A 30 -28.20 11.94 16.20
C MET A 30 -29.58 11.26 16.30
N ALA A 31 -30.64 12.03 16.58
CA ALA A 31 -32.01 11.54 16.70
C ALA A 31 -32.82 11.65 15.39
N ASP A 32 -32.50 12.61 14.52
CA ASP A 32 -33.18 12.84 13.22
C ASP A 32 -32.56 12.02 12.07
N ASP A 33 -32.52 10.70 12.20
CA ASP A 33 -31.86 9.76 11.27
C ASP A 33 -32.56 9.67 9.89
N GLN A 34 -33.78 10.19 9.75
CA GLN A 34 -34.58 10.09 8.53
C GLN A 34 -34.35 11.25 7.53
N GLY A 35 -33.80 12.38 7.97
CA GLY A 35 -33.70 13.62 7.18
C GLY A 35 -32.27 14.13 6.93
N ILE A 36 -31.24 13.49 7.49
CA ILE A 36 -29.86 13.97 7.44
C ILE A 36 -29.02 13.01 6.60
N PHE A 37 -28.24 13.56 5.66
CA PHE A 37 -27.29 12.82 4.85
C PHE A 37 -25.86 13.22 5.22
N ARG A 38 -25.11 12.26 5.75
CA ARG A 38 -23.69 12.40 6.06
C ARG A 38 -22.87 12.17 4.80
N LYS A 39 -22.29 13.23 4.23
CA LYS A 39 -21.40 13.17 3.07
C LYS A 39 -19.95 13.23 3.53
N VAL A 40 -19.16 12.20 3.19
CA VAL A 40 -17.73 12.17 3.50
C VAL A 40 -16.98 13.01 2.46
N VAL A 41 -16.10 13.90 2.93
CA VAL A 41 -15.18 14.66 2.09
C VAL A 41 -13.79 14.04 2.23
N TYR A 42 -13.32 13.43 1.15
CA TYR A 42 -12.02 12.77 1.14
C TYR A 42 -10.91 13.81 0.92
N PRO A 43 -9.86 13.80 1.74
CA PRO A 43 -8.70 14.66 1.54
C PRO A 43 -7.84 14.14 0.39
N ASP A 44 -7.00 15.02 -0.14
CA ASP A 44 -5.90 14.59 -0.99
C ASP A 44 -4.87 13.78 -0.18
N ARG A 45 -4.40 12.69 -0.79
CA ARG A 45 -3.37 11.85 -0.18
C ARG A 45 -2.01 12.54 -0.22
N GLY A 46 -1.17 12.27 0.77
CA GLY A 46 0.20 12.77 0.80
C GLY A 46 1.00 12.34 -0.43
N LEU A 47 1.84 13.23 -0.96
CA LEU A 47 2.74 12.96 -2.08
C LEU A 47 3.98 12.20 -1.58
N VAL A 48 4.60 11.40 -2.45
CA VAL A 48 5.87 10.73 -2.13
C VAL A 48 6.96 11.27 -3.05
N PHE A 49 8.07 11.65 -2.44
CA PHE A 49 9.24 12.20 -3.10
C PHE A 49 10.43 11.25 -3.01
N ASP A 50 11.25 11.25 -4.07
CA ASP A 50 12.57 10.62 -4.06
C ASP A 50 13.58 11.48 -3.27
N ARG A 51 14.81 10.97 -3.12
CA ARG A 51 15.90 11.66 -2.42
C ARG A 51 16.28 13.01 -3.04
N ASN A 52 15.98 13.22 -4.31
CA ASN A 52 16.25 14.42 -5.08
C ASN A 52 15.03 15.36 -5.16
N LYS A 53 13.99 15.10 -4.34
CA LYS A 53 12.73 15.85 -4.27
C LYS A 53 11.88 15.77 -5.54
N LYS A 54 12.08 14.78 -6.40
CA LYS A 54 11.17 14.47 -7.52
C LYS A 54 9.94 13.76 -6.97
N ALA A 55 8.75 14.21 -7.35
CA ALA A 55 7.51 13.52 -6.99
C ALA A 55 7.42 12.19 -7.76
N ILE A 56 7.49 11.08 -7.05
CA ILE A 56 7.43 9.72 -7.63
C ILE A 56 6.06 9.08 -7.47
N LEU A 57 5.26 9.60 -6.54
CA LEU A 57 3.86 9.26 -6.39
C LEU A 57 3.08 10.53 -6.04
N GLN A 58 2.16 10.90 -6.90
CA GLN A 58 1.38 12.12 -6.75
C GLN A 58 -0.11 11.85 -6.97
N ASN A 59 -0.91 12.90 -6.89
CA ASN A 59 -2.33 12.85 -7.20
C ASN A 59 -2.58 13.52 -8.56
N ALA A 60 -3.52 12.98 -9.31
CA ALA A 60 -4.04 13.58 -10.52
C ALA A 60 -5.55 13.69 -10.42
N THR A 61 -6.10 14.76 -10.97
CA THR A 61 -7.55 14.94 -11.09
C THR A 61 -8.03 14.18 -12.30
N ILE A 62 -8.83 13.15 -12.07
CA ILE A 62 -9.59 12.45 -13.10
C ILE A 62 -11.08 12.77 -12.89
N TYR A 63 -11.89 12.61 -13.93
CA TYR A 63 -13.32 12.86 -13.88
C TYR A 63 -14.12 11.57 -13.97
N ASP A 64 -15.13 11.45 -13.12
CA ASP A 64 -16.23 10.50 -13.28
C ASP A 64 -17.34 11.17 -14.10
N LEU A 65 -17.88 10.48 -15.10
CA LEU A 65 -19.07 10.92 -15.81
C LEU A 65 -20.30 10.55 -14.97
N MET A 66 -20.98 11.56 -14.44
CA MET A 66 -22.18 11.39 -13.65
C MET A 66 -23.44 11.47 -14.53
N VAL A 67 -24.48 10.73 -14.16
CA VAL A 67 -25.79 10.78 -14.80
C VAL A 67 -26.90 10.98 -13.78
N THR A 68 -27.90 11.80 -14.12
CA THR A 68 -29.18 11.92 -13.42
C THR A 68 -30.30 11.38 -14.31
N PRO A 69 -30.78 10.14 -14.10
CA PRO A 69 -31.68 9.48 -15.06
C PRO A 69 -32.96 10.26 -15.38
N ASN A 70 -33.55 10.98 -14.41
CA ASN A 70 -34.77 11.76 -14.62
C ASN A 70 -34.58 12.96 -15.57
N LYS A 71 -33.33 13.36 -15.83
CA LYS A 71 -33.00 14.51 -16.70
C LYS A 71 -32.63 14.08 -18.12
N LEU A 72 -32.66 12.78 -18.45
CA LEU A 72 -32.26 12.25 -19.76
C LEU A 72 -33.20 12.63 -20.92
N LYS A 73 -34.40 13.14 -20.64
CA LYS A 73 -35.38 13.45 -21.67
C LYS A 73 -34.85 14.56 -22.59
N GLY A 74 -34.70 14.26 -23.87
CA GLY A 74 -34.24 15.20 -24.90
C GLY A 74 -32.71 15.31 -25.04
N VAL A 75 -31.94 14.46 -24.36
CA VAL A 75 -30.48 14.40 -24.48
C VAL A 75 -30.10 13.54 -25.68
N ASP A 76 -29.12 13.98 -26.45
CA ASP A 76 -28.53 13.18 -27.53
C ASP A 76 -27.65 12.06 -26.95
N THR A 77 -28.28 10.90 -26.69
CA THR A 77 -27.60 9.72 -26.18
C THR A 77 -26.71 9.05 -27.22
N ALA A 78 -26.94 9.25 -28.52
CA ALA A 78 -26.13 8.67 -29.57
C ALA A 78 -24.73 9.29 -29.59
N SER A 79 -24.62 10.62 -29.45
CA SER A 79 -23.33 11.30 -29.33
C SER A 79 -22.54 10.84 -28.10
N ILE A 80 -23.20 10.65 -26.94
CA ILE A 80 -22.54 10.10 -25.74
C ILE A 80 -22.02 8.68 -26.00
N CYS A 81 -22.81 7.83 -26.65
CA CYS A 81 -22.41 6.46 -26.97
C CYS A 81 -21.17 6.45 -27.86
N ASN A 82 -21.11 7.34 -28.85
CA ASN A 82 -19.95 7.51 -29.73
C ASN A 82 -18.70 7.97 -28.97
N ILE A 83 -18.80 9.00 -28.14
CA ILE A 83 -17.66 9.52 -27.36
C ILE A 83 -17.11 8.43 -26.42
N LEU A 84 -18.01 7.67 -25.78
CA LEU A 84 -17.61 6.62 -24.83
C LEU A 84 -17.20 5.31 -25.50
N ASN A 85 -17.39 5.17 -26.82
CA ASN A 85 -17.24 3.94 -27.59
C ASN A 85 -18.06 2.78 -26.99
N ILE A 86 -19.34 3.02 -26.70
CA ILE A 86 -20.28 2.02 -26.18
C ILE A 86 -21.48 1.85 -27.10
N THR A 87 -22.09 0.67 -27.09
CA THR A 87 -23.32 0.43 -27.84
C THR A 87 -24.54 1.01 -27.12
N THR A 88 -25.61 1.28 -27.86
CA THR A 88 -26.90 1.71 -27.29
C THR A 88 -27.45 0.70 -26.28
N GLU A 89 -27.21 -0.60 -26.51
CA GLU A 89 -27.58 -1.66 -25.57
C GLU A 89 -26.82 -1.55 -24.24
N GLN A 90 -25.49 -1.35 -24.31
CA GLN A 90 -24.65 -1.14 -23.13
C GLN A 90 -25.05 0.12 -22.36
N PHE A 91 -25.36 1.21 -23.07
CA PHE A 91 -25.85 2.45 -22.48
C PHE A 91 -27.15 2.21 -21.71
N ASN A 92 -28.16 1.59 -22.36
CA ASN A 92 -29.45 1.32 -21.73
C ASN A 92 -29.31 0.41 -20.51
N LYS A 93 -28.48 -0.62 -20.61
CA LYS A 93 -28.18 -1.51 -19.48
C LYS A 93 -27.59 -0.73 -18.30
N LYS A 94 -26.58 0.11 -18.53
CA LYS A 94 -25.99 0.96 -17.47
C LYS A 94 -27.01 1.89 -16.83
N ILE A 95 -27.88 2.53 -17.61
CA ILE A 95 -28.95 3.40 -17.08
C ILE A 95 -29.91 2.59 -16.20
N VAL A 96 -30.33 1.40 -16.63
CA VAL A 96 -31.20 0.53 -15.82
C VAL A 96 -30.53 0.14 -14.51
N GLU A 97 -29.25 -0.27 -14.55
CA GLU A 97 -28.47 -0.60 -13.34
C GLU A 97 -28.35 0.58 -12.38
N VAL A 98 -28.11 1.78 -12.90
CA VAL A 98 -28.07 3.01 -12.11
C VAL A 98 -29.43 3.28 -11.45
N ILE A 99 -30.53 3.14 -12.20
CA ILE A 99 -31.89 3.36 -11.67
C ILE A 99 -32.24 2.34 -10.59
N ILE A 100 -31.88 1.07 -10.77
CA ILE A 100 -32.15 0.01 -9.78
C ILE A 100 -31.38 0.29 -8.48
N LYS A 101 -30.12 0.73 -8.57
CA LYS A 101 -29.26 0.96 -7.40
C LYS A 101 -29.56 2.29 -6.68
N ASN A 102 -29.79 3.36 -7.43
CA ASN A 102 -29.81 4.73 -6.89
C ASN A 102 -31.16 5.45 -7.07
N GLY A 103 -32.08 4.90 -7.84
CA GLY A 103 -33.33 5.56 -8.24
C GLY A 103 -33.14 6.53 -9.40
N ARG A 104 -34.22 7.21 -9.80
CA ARG A 104 -34.22 8.09 -11.00
C ARG A 104 -33.71 9.50 -10.73
N THR A 105 -33.76 9.97 -9.48
CA THR A 105 -33.53 11.37 -9.11
C THR A 105 -32.13 11.64 -8.59
N ARG A 106 -31.43 10.62 -8.11
CA ARG A 106 -30.08 10.76 -7.55
C ARG A 106 -29.04 10.70 -8.68
N PRO A 107 -28.06 11.61 -8.70
CA PRO A 107 -26.90 11.46 -9.55
C PRO A 107 -26.13 10.19 -9.18
N ALA A 108 -25.63 9.48 -10.19
CA ALA A 108 -24.79 8.31 -10.01
C ALA A 108 -23.70 8.27 -11.08
N ILE A 109 -22.63 7.54 -10.79
CA ILE A 109 -21.54 7.33 -11.75
C ILE A 109 -22.06 6.50 -12.92
N PHE A 110 -21.99 7.07 -14.13
CA PHE A 110 -22.27 6.38 -15.39
C PHE A 110 -21.01 5.71 -15.95
N GLU A 111 -19.89 6.45 -15.93
CA GLU A 111 -18.57 5.95 -16.28
C GLU A 111 -17.57 6.48 -15.25
N ALA A 112 -16.85 5.57 -14.59
CA ALA A 112 -15.82 5.94 -13.62
C ALA A 112 -14.47 6.11 -14.31
N LEU A 113 -13.65 7.03 -13.79
CA LEU A 113 -12.26 7.24 -14.16
C LEU A 113 -12.04 7.37 -15.67
N LEU A 114 -12.64 8.40 -16.27
CA LEU A 114 -12.49 8.69 -17.69
C LEU A 114 -11.00 8.84 -18.05
N ASN A 115 -10.60 8.24 -19.16
CA ASN A 115 -9.27 8.50 -19.72
C ASN A 115 -9.20 9.92 -20.30
N GLU A 116 -7.98 10.40 -20.54
CA GLU A 116 -7.74 11.77 -20.99
C GLU A 116 -8.46 12.09 -22.31
N ASP A 117 -8.45 11.16 -23.28
CA ASP A 117 -9.11 11.35 -24.58
C ASP A 117 -10.64 11.54 -24.45
N LYS A 118 -11.32 10.65 -23.71
CA LYS A 118 -12.77 10.76 -23.53
C LYS A 118 -13.12 12.00 -22.70
N MET A 119 -12.29 12.33 -21.72
CA MET A 119 -12.46 13.53 -20.91
C MET A 119 -12.38 14.80 -21.76
N ALA A 120 -11.40 14.91 -22.66
CA ALA A 120 -11.27 16.03 -23.57
C ALA A 120 -12.50 16.17 -24.49
N MET A 121 -12.92 15.08 -25.14
CA MET A 121 -14.11 15.07 -26.01
C MET A 121 -15.40 15.42 -25.25
N LEU A 122 -15.55 14.93 -24.01
CA LEU A 122 -16.70 15.23 -23.17
C LEU A 122 -16.69 16.69 -22.70
N ASN A 123 -15.54 17.24 -22.34
CA ASN A 123 -15.42 18.63 -21.89
C ASN A 123 -15.89 19.63 -22.97
N GLU A 124 -15.52 19.41 -24.24
CA GLU A 124 -15.94 20.25 -25.35
C GLU A 124 -17.45 20.20 -25.63
N SER A 125 -18.08 19.06 -25.34
CA SER A 125 -19.47 18.79 -25.70
C SER A 125 -20.44 18.76 -24.51
N MET A 126 -19.95 18.96 -23.29
CA MET A 126 -20.72 18.78 -22.05
C MET A 126 -21.98 19.63 -21.99
N TYR A 127 -21.97 20.82 -22.59
CA TYR A 127 -23.12 21.72 -22.67
C TYR A 127 -24.33 21.08 -23.37
N LYS A 128 -24.12 20.10 -24.27
CA LYS A 128 -25.18 19.36 -24.97
C LYS A 128 -25.85 18.30 -24.09
N PHE A 129 -25.15 17.85 -23.04
CA PHE A 129 -25.59 16.75 -22.18
C PHE A 129 -26.05 17.22 -20.81
N ALA A 130 -25.69 18.44 -20.43
CA ALA A 130 -26.21 19.10 -19.24
C ALA A 130 -27.74 19.34 -19.37
N PRO A 131 -28.53 19.16 -18.30
CA PRO A 131 -28.13 18.84 -16.93
C PRO A 131 -28.17 17.34 -16.60
N ALA A 132 -28.34 16.47 -17.61
CA ALA A 132 -28.47 15.03 -17.38
C ALA A 132 -27.14 14.37 -17.07
N PHE A 133 -26.09 14.79 -17.76
CA PHE A 133 -24.71 14.40 -17.50
C PHE A 133 -23.88 15.60 -17.03
N TYR A 134 -22.91 15.31 -16.18
CA TYR A 134 -21.90 16.26 -15.76
C TYR A 134 -20.64 15.52 -15.33
N LEU A 135 -19.52 16.22 -15.32
CA LEU A 135 -18.24 15.67 -14.86
C LEU A 135 -18.05 15.97 -13.39
N GLN A 136 -17.68 14.95 -12.62
CA GLN A 136 -17.35 15.07 -11.22
C GLN A 136 -15.87 14.79 -11.01
N GLU A 137 -15.16 15.73 -10.39
CA GLU A 137 -13.75 15.59 -10.07
C GLU A 137 -13.51 14.48 -9.04
N ARG A 138 -12.43 13.74 -9.28
CA ARG A 138 -11.95 12.67 -8.42
C ARG A 138 -10.42 12.65 -8.41
N SER A 139 -9.86 12.78 -7.22
CA SER A 139 -8.42 12.64 -6.99
C SER A 139 -8.05 11.15 -7.07
N VAL A 140 -7.09 10.81 -7.93
CA VAL A 140 -6.52 9.47 -8.04
C VAL A 140 -5.00 9.51 -7.98
N ARG A 141 -4.37 8.38 -7.65
CA ARG A 141 -2.92 8.28 -7.72
C ARG A 141 -2.40 8.32 -9.15
N SER A 142 -1.36 9.12 -9.36
CA SER A 142 -0.58 9.22 -10.58
C SER A 142 0.88 8.88 -10.30
N TYR A 143 1.47 8.14 -11.23
CA TYR A 143 2.83 7.60 -11.14
C TYR A 143 3.63 8.20 -12.30
N PRO A 144 4.40 9.28 -12.08
CA PRO A 144 5.10 9.98 -13.17
C PRO A 144 6.20 9.16 -13.85
N PHE A 145 6.62 8.07 -13.22
CA PHE A 145 7.66 7.18 -13.71
C PHE A 145 7.11 5.75 -13.86
N ASP A 146 7.45 5.09 -14.97
CA ASP A 146 7.15 3.67 -15.20
C ASP A 146 8.14 2.75 -14.43
N ALA A 147 8.34 3.03 -13.13
CA ALA A 147 9.26 2.31 -12.25
C ALA A 147 8.74 2.24 -10.81
N ALA A 148 9.39 1.46 -9.96
CA ALA A 148 9.16 1.35 -8.52
C ALA A 148 7.80 0.75 -8.10
N ALA A 149 7.12 -0.01 -8.98
CA ALA A 149 5.76 -0.49 -8.72
C ALA A 149 5.63 -1.35 -7.45
N ASN A 150 6.57 -2.26 -7.19
CA ASN A 150 6.55 -3.09 -5.98
C ASN A 150 6.96 -2.32 -4.71
N VAL A 151 7.66 -1.19 -4.86
CA VAL A 151 8.13 -0.34 -3.74
C VAL A 151 7.03 0.64 -3.34
N LEU A 152 6.50 1.39 -4.31
CA LEU A 152 5.41 2.34 -4.09
C LEU A 152 4.12 1.62 -3.68
N GLY A 153 3.82 0.50 -4.35
CA GLY A 153 2.58 -0.22 -4.21
C GLY A 153 1.42 0.45 -4.95
N TYR A 154 0.20 0.03 -4.63
CA TYR A 154 -1.02 0.57 -5.23
C TYR A 154 -2.14 0.70 -4.19
N THR A 155 -3.14 1.54 -4.50
CA THR A 155 -4.36 1.69 -3.69
C THR A 155 -5.49 0.83 -4.24
N ALA A 156 -6.44 0.42 -3.42
CA ALA A 156 -7.64 -0.29 -3.86
C ALA A 156 -8.84 -0.05 -2.96
N GLU A 157 -10.02 -0.31 -3.53
CA GLU A 157 -11.25 -0.34 -2.77
C GLU A 157 -11.14 -1.39 -1.65
N VAL A 158 -11.51 -1.00 -0.42
CA VAL A 158 -11.49 -1.87 0.74
C VAL A 158 -12.62 -2.90 0.67
N ASP A 159 -12.29 -4.15 0.97
CA ASP A 159 -13.27 -5.24 1.05
C ASP A 159 -13.65 -5.54 2.51
N THR A 160 -14.58 -6.47 2.70
CA THR A 160 -15.04 -6.87 4.04
C THR A 160 -13.92 -7.47 4.89
N ASN A 161 -12.93 -8.12 4.28
CA ASN A 161 -11.78 -8.68 4.99
C ASN A 161 -10.84 -7.58 5.49
N PHE A 162 -10.60 -6.57 4.67
CA PHE A 162 -9.83 -5.39 5.03
C PHE A 162 -10.48 -4.68 6.23
N LEU A 163 -11.79 -4.43 6.17
CA LEU A 163 -12.53 -3.76 7.25
C LEU A 163 -12.47 -4.54 8.57
N LYS A 164 -12.54 -5.88 8.50
CA LYS A 164 -12.38 -6.74 9.69
C LYS A 164 -10.96 -6.71 10.25
N LYS A 165 -9.94 -6.61 9.39
CA LYS A 165 -8.54 -6.60 9.80
C LYS A 165 -8.10 -5.24 10.37
N TYR A 166 -8.71 -4.16 9.90
CA TYR A 166 -8.36 -2.78 10.27
C TYR A 166 -9.61 -1.96 10.68
N PRO A 167 -10.33 -2.36 11.74
CA PRO A 167 -11.56 -1.68 12.16
C PRO A 167 -11.31 -0.24 12.63
N GLU A 168 -10.13 0.03 13.19
CA GLU A 168 -9.72 1.34 13.70
C GLU A 168 -9.42 2.37 12.59
N GLY A 169 -9.35 1.94 11.33
CA GLY A 169 -8.97 2.82 10.21
C GLY A 169 -10.06 3.79 9.73
N GLY A 170 -11.28 3.67 10.26
CA GLY A 170 -12.41 4.54 9.88
C GLY A 170 -12.88 4.36 8.43
N TYR A 171 -12.51 3.24 7.79
CA TYR A 171 -12.92 2.93 6.43
C TYR A 171 -14.36 2.38 6.39
N VAL A 172 -15.04 2.68 5.30
CA VAL A 172 -16.35 2.15 4.90
C VAL A 172 -16.23 1.53 3.52
N ALA A 173 -17.20 0.67 3.16
CA ALA A 173 -17.25 0.09 1.82
C ALA A 173 -17.28 1.19 0.75
N GLY A 174 -16.47 1.05 -0.31
CA GLY A 174 -16.27 2.07 -1.34
C GLY A 174 -15.02 2.92 -1.14
N ASP A 175 -14.41 2.92 0.04
CA ASP A 175 -13.17 3.66 0.29
C ASP A 175 -11.97 3.01 -0.35
N TYR A 176 -10.96 3.82 -0.66
CA TYR A 176 -9.67 3.34 -1.16
C TYR A 176 -8.61 3.41 -0.06
N ALA A 177 -7.79 2.37 0.02
CA ALA A 177 -6.63 2.30 0.91
C ALA A 177 -5.40 1.76 0.16
N GLY A 178 -4.21 2.06 0.64
CA GLY A 178 -2.97 1.42 0.22
C GLY A 178 -3.01 -0.09 0.51
N MET A 179 -2.65 -0.88 -0.50
CA MET A 179 -2.71 -2.34 -0.44
C MET A 179 -1.33 -2.98 -0.26
N THR A 180 -0.31 -2.40 -0.89
CA THR A 180 1.08 -2.88 -0.83
C THR A 180 2.07 -1.71 -0.76
N GLY A 181 3.35 -2.02 -0.56
CA GLY A 181 4.44 -1.05 -0.62
C GLY A 181 4.28 0.12 0.37
N ILE A 182 4.88 1.25 0.01
CA ILE A 182 4.84 2.51 0.77
C ILE A 182 3.39 2.95 1.02
N GLU A 183 2.51 2.81 0.03
CA GLU A 183 1.09 3.14 0.18
C GLU A 183 0.45 2.41 1.36
N ARG A 184 0.81 1.13 1.56
CA ARG A 184 0.29 0.34 2.68
C ARG A 184 1.00 0.66 3.99
N THR A 185 2.32 0.67 3.98
CA THR A 185 3.14 0.85 5.19
C THR A 185 2.87 2.20 5.84
N TYR A 186 2.72 3.24 5.02
CA TYR A 186 2.48 4.61 5.48
C TYR A 186 1.05 5.10 5.25
N GLU A 187 0.08 4.18 5.08
CA GLU A 187 -1.33 4.51 4.82
C GLU A 187 -1.87 5.55 5.80
N ARG A 188 -1.62 5.37 7.10
CA ARG A 188 -2.12 6.26 8.17
C ARG A 188 -1.62 7.70 8.03
N VAL A 189 -0.42 7.88 7.48
CA VAL A 189 0.20 9.19 7.27
C VAL A 189 -0.25 9.79 5.93
N LEU A 190 -0.34 8.95 4.89
CA LEU A 190 -0.69 9.33 3.54
C LEU A 190 -2.18 9.63 3.36
N MET A 191 -3.07 8.97 4.10
CA MET A 191 -4.52 9.07 3.88
C MET A 191 -5.13 10.40 4.34
N GLY A 192 -4.46 11.14 5.23
CA GLY A 192 -5.00 12.36 5.83
C GLY A 192 -6.22 12.11 6.74
N GLU A 193 -6.92 13.19 7.08
CA GLU A 193 -8.14 13.13 7.89
C GLU A 193 -9.35 13.52 7.06
N ARG A 194 -10.42 12.72 7.16
CA ARG A 194 -11.64 12.95 6.38
C ARG A 194 -12.49 14.04 6.99
N GLY A 195 -12.98 14.91 6.13
CA GLY A 195 -14.05 15.84 6.46
C GLY A 195 -15.40 15.15 6.40
N ILE A 196 -16.38 15.77 7.04
CA ILE A 196 -17.78 15.33 7.01
C ILE A 196 -18.63 16.56 6.78
N GLU A 197 -19.47 16.51 5.76
CA GLU A 197 -20.54 17.48 5.54
C GLU A 197 -21.89 16.87 5.90
N TYR A 198 -22.72 17.65 6.59
CA TYR A 198 -24.09 17.26 6.92
C TYR A 198 -25.07 17.98 6.00
N TRP A 199 -25.85 17.22 5.24
CA TRP A 199 -26.82 17.75 4.28
C TRP A 199 -28.24 17.38 4.68
N LYS A 200 -29.19 18.31 4.51
CA LYS A 200 -30.62 18.00 4.65
C LYS A 200 -31.10 17.23 3.43
N ARG A 201 -31.98 16.26 3.65
CA ARG A 201 -32.58 15.41 2.64
C ARG A 201 -34.08 15.65 2.58
N ASP A 202 -34.60 15.92 1.39
CA ASP A 202 -36.04 16.03 1.19
C ASP A 202 -36.73 14.65 1.09
N ASN A 203 -38.06 14.68 1.06
CA ASN A 203 -38.94 13.52 0.87
C ASN A 203 -38.79 12.82 -0.49
N LYS A 204 -38.01 13.38 -1.43
CA LYS A 204 -37.60 12.76 -2.70
C LYS A 204 -36.13 12.33 -2.70
N ASN A 205 -35.50 12.33 -1.52
CA ASN A 205 -34.12 11.99 -1.26
C ASN A 205 -33.07 12.88 -1.95
N ARG A 206 -33.42 14.13 -2.28
CA ARG A 206 -32.50 15.13 -2.83
C ARG A 206 -31.79 15.83 -1.68
N LEU A 207 -30.49 16.07 -1.87
CA LEU A 207 -29.69 16.91 -0.98
C LEU A 207 -30.08 18.37 -1.25
N THR A 208 -30.45 19.12 -0.23
CA THR A 208 -30.90 20.51 -0.37
C THR A 208 -29.84 21.49 0.11
N GLU A 209 -29.76 21.68 1.42
CA GLU A 209 -28.88 22.65 2.06
C GLU A 209 -28.00 21.97 3.10
N LYS A 210 -26.84 22.57 3.37
CA LYS A 210 -26.01 22.18 4.50
C LYS A 210 -26.78 22.39 5.80
N MET A 211 -26.64 21.45 6.72
CA MET A 211 -27.30 21.50 8.01
C MET A 211 -26.76 22.68 8.83
N GLU A 212 -27.66 23.55 9.29
CA GLU A 212 -27.31 24.75 10.07
C GLU A 212 -26.17 25.57 9.43
N GLY A 213 -26.17 25.68 8.10
CA GLY A 213 -25.15 26.44 7.37
C GLY A 213 -23.75 25.81 7.37
N GLY A 214 -23.61 24.56 7.81
CA GLY A 214 -22.33 23.86 7.90
C GLY A 214 -21.64 23.98 9.26
N GLU A 215 -22.33 24.43 10.32
CA GLU A 215 -21.74 24.57 11.67
C GLU A 215 -21.15 23.27 12.22
N PHE A 216 -21.70 22.11 11.82
CA PHE A 216 -21.21 20.78 12.22
C PHE A 216 -20.28 20.14 11.19
N ASP A 217 -20.00 20.81 10.08
CA ASP A 217 -19.10 20.28 9.07
C ASP A 217 -17.67 20.21 9.63
N THR A 218 -16.96 19.15 9.29
CA THR A 218 -15.52 19.01 9.60
C THR A 218 -14.73 19.12 8.31
N VAL A 219 -13.63 19.86 8.36
CA VAL A 219 -12.76 20.07 7.20
C VAL A 219 -11.87 18.85 7.00
N ALA A 220 -11.67 18.44 5.74
CA ALA A 220 -10.73 17.40 5.40
C ALA A 220 -9.29 17.92 5.48
N ILE A 221 -8.39 17.17 6.11
CA ILE A 221 -6.98 17.52 6.25
C ILE A 221 -6.17 16.63 5.30
N ALA A 222 -5.41 17.25 4.41
CA ALA A 222 -4.55 16.55 3.46
C ALA A 222 -3.55 15.62 4.17
N GLY A 223 -3.25 14.48 3.54
CA GLY A 223 -2.22 13.57 4.00
C GLY A 223 -0.84 14.21 3.99
N GLN A 224 0.05 13.72 4.85
CA GLN A 224 1.40 14.25 4.93
C GLN A 224 2.29 13.67 3.83
N ASN A 225 3.14 14.51 3.26
CA ASN A 225 4.11 14.09 2.26
C ASN A 225 5.22 13.22 2.87
N LEU A 226 5.72 12.27 2.09
CA LEU A 226 6.84 11.41 2.47
C LEU A 226 8.05 11.70 1.59
N TYR A 227 9.23 11.73 2.22
CA TYR A 227 10.51 11.81 1.52
C TYR A 227 11.24 10.49 1.71
N THR A 228 11.56 9.83 0.61
CA THR A 228 12.23 8.53 0.59
C THR A 228 13.71 8.68 0.28
N SER A 229 14.51 7.68 0.64
CA SER A 229 15.91 7.58 0.22
C SER A 229 16.07 7.07 -1.22
N ILE A 230 14.99 6.62 -1.85
CA ILE A 230 15.00 6.06 -3.21
C ILE A 230 15.50 7.12 -4.18
N ASP A 231 16.35 6.70 -5.10
CA ASP A 231 16.67 7.44 -6.30
C ASP A 231 15.90 6.81 -7.47
N ILE A 232 14.94 7.56 -8.04
CA ILE A 232 14.04 7.00 -9.04
C ILE A 232 14.76 6.63 -10.35
N GLU A 233 15.85 7.32 -10.68
CA GLU A 233 16.64 7.04 -11.88
C GLU A 233 17.46 5.76 -11.68
N LEU A 234 18.06 5.59 -10.50
CA LEU A 234 18.75 4.34 -10.13
C LEU A 234 17.78 3.15 -10.08
N GLN A 235 16.58 3.35 -9.53
CA GLN A 235 15.53 2.34 -9.51
C GLN A 235 15.14 1.91 -10.92
N ALA A 236 14.87 2.86 -11.82
CA ALA A 236 14.52 2.59 -13.21
C ALA A 236 15.65 1.88 -13.97
N LEU A 237 16.91 2.27 -13.72
CA LEU A 237 18.08 1.58 -14.28
C LEU A 237 18.15 0.12 -13.81
N GLY A 238 17.97 -0.13 -12.51
CA GLY A 238 17.98 -1.48 -11.96
C GLY A 238 16.86 -2.36 -12.52
N GLU A 239 15.66 -1.81 -12.68
CA GLU A 239 14.54 -2.50 -13.34
C GLU A 239 14.84 -2.81 -14.81
N LYS A 240 15.45 -1.86 -15.54
CA LYS A 240 15.90 -2.08 -16.93
C LYS A 240 16.94 -3.20 -17.02
N LEU A 241 17.91 -3.24 -16.13
CA LEU A 241 18.95 -4.29 -16.09
C LEU A 241 18.39 -5.67 -15.73
N MET A 242 17.23 -5.72 -15.07
CA MET A 242 16.53 -6.93 -14.67
C MET A 242 15.42 -7.37 -15.64
N GLN A 243 15.24 -6.69 -16.77
CA GLN A 243 14.31 -7.13 -17.81
C GLN A 243 14.60 -8.57 -18.24
N ASN A 244 13.54 -9.38 -18.34
CA ASN A 244 13.58 -10.82 -18.65
C ASN A 244 14.38 -11.67 -17.66
N LYS A 245 14.62 -11.18 -16.43
CA LYS A 245 15.29 -11.92 -15.35
C LYS A 245 14.34 -12.14 -14.18
N LEU A 246 14.64 -13.17 -13.40
CA LEU A 246 13.96 -13.49 -12.15
C LEU A 246 14.92 -13.20 -10.99
N GLY A 247 14.52 -12.36 -10.05
CA GLY A 247 15.34 -12.04 -8.89
C GLY A 247 15.04 -10.66 -8.32
N SER A 248 16.01 -10.12 -7.58
CA SER A 248 15.90 -8.82 -6.95
C SER A 248 17.25 -8.14 -6.78
N ILE A 249 17.26 -6.82 -6.67
CA ILE A 249 18.42 -6.00 -6.35
C ILE A 249 18.05 -5.05 -5.22
N VAL A 250 18.89 -4.92 -4.21
CA VAL A 250 18.78 -3.87 -3.19
C VAL A 250 20.10 -3.09 -3.18
N ALA A 251 20.01 -1.79 -3.41
CA ALA A 251 21.13 -0.86 -3.27
C ALA A 251 20.90 -0.02 -2.02
N ILE A 252 21.85 -0.08 -1.08
CA ILE A 252 21.80 0.63 0.20
C ILE A 252 22.97 1.61 0.27
N ASP A 253 22.75 2.76 0.89
CA ASP A 253 23.82 3.65 1.35
C ASP A 253 24.31 3.14 2.72
N PRO A 254 25.53 2.59 2.84
CA PRO A 254 26.02 2.03 4.10
C PRO A 254 26.21 3.08 5.21
N SER A 255 26.36 4.36 4.85
CA SER A 255 26.60 5.43 5.81
C SER A 255 25.31 5.88 6.50
N THR A 256 24.17 5.81 5.80
CA THR A 256 22.86 6.27 6.30
C THR A 256 21.88 5.13 6.55
N GLY A 257 22.13 3.94 5.99
CA GLY A 257 21.17 2.83 5.93
C GLY A 257 20.03 3.06 4.91
N GLY A 258 20.03 4.17 4.19
CA GLY A 258 18.98 4.52 3.23
C GLY A 258 18.97 3.57 2.03
N ILE A 259 17.78 3.08 1.66
CA ILE A 259 17.58 2.27 0.46
C ILE A 259 17.51 3.19 -0.75
N LEU A 260 18.49 3.07 -1.65
CA LEU A 260 18.60 3.87 -2.87
C LEU A 260 17.80 3.26 -4.03
N ALA A 261 17.76 1.93 -4.11
CA ALA A 261 16.92 1.20 -5.05
C ALA A 261 16.54 -0.17 -4.46
N MET A 262 15.31 -0.59 -4.74
CA MET A 262 14.73 -1.86 -4.31
C MET A 262 13.97 -2.47 -5.49
N VAL A 263 14.66 -3.26 -6.29
CA VAL A 263 14.16 -3.82 -7.55
C VAL A 263 13.68 -5.25 -7.33
N SER A 264 12.46 -5.53 -7.76
CA SER A 264 11.91 -6.89 -7.87
C SER A 264 11.70 -7.21 -9.34
N ALA A 265 12.04 -8.42 -9.78
CA ALA A 265 11.92 -8.82 -11.18
C ALA A 265 11.32 -10.23 -11.34
N PRO A 266 10.36 -10.41 -12.27
CA PRO A 266 9.74 -9.37 -13.09
C PRO A 266 8.86 -8.42 -12.27
N THR A 267 8.66 -7.21 -12.79
CA THR A 267 7.79 -6.16 -12.24
C THR A 267 6.70 -5.79 -13.25
N TYR A 268 5.90 -4.77 -12.95
CA TYR A 268 4.85 -4.21 -13.78
C TYR A 268 4.93 -2.69 -13.79
N GLN A 269 4.27 -2.03 -14.74
CA GLN A 269 4.18 -0.57 -14.75
C GLN A 269 3.13 -0.12 -13.72
N PRO A 270 3.45 0.81 -12.80
CA PRO A 270 2.52 1.19 -11.73
C PRO A 270 1.15 1.67 -12.24
N LYS A 271 1.12 2.36 -13.39
CA LYS A 271 -0.10 2.87 -14.02
C LYS A 271 -1.12 1.77 -14.37
N TYR A 272 -0.69 0.53 -14.58
CA TYR A 272 -1.61 -0.60 -14.82
C TYR A 272 -2.55 -0.87 -13.65
N LEU A 273 -2.17 -0.48 -12.43
CA LEU A 273 -3.00 -0.61 -11.24
C LEU A 273 -3.71 0.71 -10.87
N THR A 274 -3.94 1.56 -11.86
CA THR A 274 -4.75 2.79 -11.77
C THR A 274 -5.84 2.82 -12.86
N GLY A 275 -6.80 3.74 -12.73
CA GLY A 275 -7.84 3.93 -13.74
C GLY A 275 -8.90 2.82 -13.82
N ASN A 276 -9.63 2.82 -14.93
CA ASN A 276 -10.78 1.95 -15.18
C ASN A 276 -10.38 0.51 -15.60
N GLU A 277 -9.29 0.33 -16.35
CA GLU A 277 -8.78 -1.00 -16.77
C GLU A 277 -8.02 -1.76 -15.68
N ARG A 278 -7.81 -1.12 -14.53
CA ARG A 278 -7.11 -1.68 -13.39
C ARG A 278 -7.52 -3.11 -13.04
N ARG A 279 -8.82 -3.42 -13.00
CA ARG A 279 -9.30 -4.77 -12.60
C ARG A 279 -8.81 -5.84 -13.58
N LYS A 280 -8.82 -5.53 -14.88
CA LYS A 280 -8.33 -6.41 -15.94
C LYS A 280 -6.83 -6.63 -15.79
N HIS A 281 -6.04 -5.56 -15.72
CA HIS A 281 -4.59 -5.68 -15.54
C HIS A 281 -4.19 -6.37 -14.24
N PHE A 282 -4.89 -6.10 -13.13
CA PHE A 282 -4.64 -6.81 -11.88
C PHE A 282 -4.83 -8.32 -12.04
N SER A 283 -5.88 -8.73 -12.77
CA SER A 283 -6.16 -10.15 -13.01
C SER A 283 -5.08 -10.79 -13.88
N GLU A 284 -4.62 -10.10 -14.93
CA GLU A 284 -3.50 -10.53 -15.78
C GLU A 284 -2.20 -10.69 -14.98
N LEU A 285 -1.87 -9.70 -14.14
CA LEU A 285 -0.67 -9.70 -13.30
C LEU A 285 -0.72 -10.76 -12.20
N PHE A 286 -1.90 -11.01 -11.64
CA PHE A 286 -2.11 -12.01 -10.59
C PHE A 286 -1.99 -13.45 -11.13
N LEU A 287 -2.55 -13.70 -12.32
CA LEU A 287 -2.51 -15.01 -12.97
C LEU A 287 -1.16 -15.30 -13.64
N ASN A 288 -0.28 -14.31 -13.76
CA ASN A 288 1.02 -14.48 -14.39
C ASN A 288 1.92 -15.43 -13.56
N PRO A 289 2.41 -16.54 -14.14
CA PRO A 289 3.24 -17.52 -13.41
C PRO A 289 4.56 -16.94 -12.91
N ALA A 290 5.06 -15.86 -13.53
CA ALA A 290 6.26 -15.15 -13.12
C ALA A 290 6.02 -14.20 -11.93
N ARG A 291 4.79 -14.08 -11.41
CA ARG A 291 4.45 -13.35 -10.18
C ARG A 291 5.03 -11.92 -10.10
N PRO A 292 4.64 -11.01 -11.01
CA PRO A 292 5.14 -9.63 -11.03
C PRO A 292 4.66 -8.78 -9.84
N LEU A 293 3.54 -9.14 -9.21
CA LEU A 293 3.03 -8.45 -8.02
C LEU A 293 3.86 -8.73 -6.75
N LEU A 294 4.64 -9.82 -6.74
CA LEU A 294 5.46 -10.21 -5.61
C LEU A 294 6.68 -9.29 -5.47
N ASN A 295 6.85 -8.67 -4.31
CA ASN A 295 8.09 -8.00 -3.97
C ASN A 295 9.13 -9.03 -3.46
N ARG A 296 10.03 -9.46 -4.35
CA ARG A 296 11.05 -10.47 -4.04
C ARG A 296 12.12 -9.98 -3.07
N THR A 297 12.31 -8.67 -2.93
CA THR A 297 13.34 -8.09 -2.06
C THR A 297 13.06 -8.36 -0.58
N VAL A 298 11.78 -8.51 -0.21
CA VAL A 298 11.34 -8.62 1.19
C VAL A 298 10.51 -9.88 1.46
N SER A 299 9.84 -10.44 0.44
CA SER A 299 8.92 -11.56 0.60
C SER A 299 9.45 -12.90 0.09
N ALA A 300 10.55 -12.92 -0.66
CA ALA A 300 11.11 -14.16 -1.18
C ALA A 300 12.27 -14.65 -0.31
N SER A 301 12.27 -15.95 0.00
CA SER A 301 13.35 -16.61 0.72
C SER A 301 14.19 -17.40 -0.27
N TYR A 302 15.46 -17.05 -0.36
CA TYR A 302 16.45 -17.72 -1.20
C TYR A 302 17.54 -18.31 -0.32
N ALA A 303 18.13 -19.43 -0.74
CA ALA A 303 19.38 -19.88 -0.15
C ALA A 303 20.47 -18.84 -0.48
N PRO A 304 21.10 -18.19 0.52
CA PRO A 304 22.04 -17.10 0.27
C PRO A 304 23.34 -17.59 -0.41
N GLY A 305 23.65 -18.88 -0.27
CA GLY A 305 24.85 -19.48 -0.83
C GLY A 305 26.12 -18.83 -0.27
N SER A 306 27.14 -18.66 -1.11
CA SER A 306 28.45 -18.17 -0.68
C SER A 306 28.45 -16.75 -0.11
N THR A 307 27.43 -15.92 -0.35
CA THR A 307 27.34 -14.58 0.26
C THR A 307 27.25 -14.65 1.78
N PHE A 308 26.76 -15.77 2.31
CA PHE A 308 26.60 -16.01 3.74
C PHE A 308 27.93 -16.25 4.48
N LYS A 309 28.99 -16.61 3.75
CA LYS A 309 30.30 -16.97 4.31
C LYS A 309 30.96 -15.82 5.08
N THR A 310 30.77 -14.58 4.64
CA THR A 310 31.33 -13.39 5.30
C THR A 310 30.73 -13.19 6.69
N LEU A 311 29.41 -13.37 6.84
CA LEU A 311 28.75 -13.36 8.15
C LEU A 311 29.24 -14.50 9.04
N GLN A 312 29.39 -15.71 8.46
CA GLN A 312 29.92 -16.84 9.22
C GLN A 312 31.34 -16.59 9.76
N ALA A 313 32.21 -15.96 8.96
CA ALA A 313 33.53 -15.54 9.41
C ALA A 313 33.47 -14.53 10.56
N LEU A 314 32.59 -13.53 10.47
CA LEU A 314 32.40 -12.54 11.54
C LEU A 314 31.96 -13.20 12.85
N VAL A 315 31.02 -14.14 12.79
CA VAL A 315 30.61 -14.90 13.99
C VAL A 315 31.77 -15.75 14.53
N GLY A 316 32.54 -16.39 13.66
CA GLY A 316 33.71 -17.16 14.07
C GLY A 316 34.75 -16.31 14.81
N LEU A 317 35.03 -15.10 14.31
CA LEU A 317 35.92 -14.14 14.95
C LEU A 317 35.35 -13.65 16.29
N HIS A 318 34.07 -13.31 16.33
CA HIS A 318 33.40 -12.80 17.53
C HIS A 318 33.34 -13.83 18.66
N GLU A 319 33.04 -15.09 18.32
CA GLU A 319 33.02 -16.21 19.25
C GLU A 319 34.44 -16.67 19.66
N GLY A 320 35.48 -16.08 19.07
CA GLY A 320 36.89 -16.37 19.36
C GLY A 320 37.34 -17.76 18.91
N VAL A 321 36.58 -18.42 18.02
CA VAL A 321 36.90 -19.78 17.55
C VAL A 321 37.87 -19.79 16.37
N ILE A 322 38.07 -18.62 15.74
CA ILE A 322 39.09 -18.33 14.72
C ILE A 322 39.69 -16.94 14.97
N ASP A 323 40.86 -16.69 14.39
CA ASP A 323 41.45 -15.36 14.24
C ASP A 323 41.78 -15.09 12.75
N THR A 324 42.38 -13.94 12.44
CA THR A 324 42.72 -13.59 11.05
C THR A 324 43.84 -14.44 10.44
N LYS A 325 44.60 -15.19 11.27
CA LYS A 325 45.69 -16.07 10.85
C LYS A 325 45.28 -17.54 10.79
N PHE A 326 44.09 -17.88 11.30
CA PHE A 326 43.54 -19.21 11.26
C PHE A 326 43.48 -19.71 9.82
N SER A 327 44.14 -20.84 9.57
CA SER A 327 44.27 -21.44 8.25
C SER A 327 43.65 -22.83 8.18
N VAL A 328 43.00 -23.13 7.06
CA VAL A 328 42.44 -24.46 6.79
C VAL A 328 43.02 -25.02 5.50
N SER A 329 43.45 -26.28 5.56
CA SER A 329 43.86 -27.03 4.36
C SER A 329 42.63 -27.63 3.67
N CYS A 330 42.49 -27.35 2.39
CA CYS A 330 41.41 -27.79 1.54
C CYS A 330 41.95 -28.69 0.43
N SER A 331 41.47 -29.95 0.39
CA SER A 331 41.79 -30.94 -0.64
C SER A 331 40.75 -30.98 -1.77
N GLY A 332 40.09 -29.85 -2.05
CA GLY A 332 39.05 -29.72 -3.09
C GLY A 332 37.65 -30.17 -2.67
N ALA A 333 37.46 -30.63 -1.44
CA ALA A 333 36.16 -31.03 -0.91
C ALA A 333 36.13 -31.11 0.61
N PHE A 334 34.99 -30.77 1.19
CA PHE A 334 34.69 -30.98 2.60
C PHE A 334 33.75 -32.17 2.80
N TYR A 335 34.14 -33.11 3.66
CA TYR A 335 33.43 -34.38 3.89
C TYR A 335 32.67 -34.43 5.23
N GLY A 336 32.76 -33.39 6.07
CA GLY A 336 32.18 -33.38 7.42
C GLY A 336 30.67 -33.14 7.50
N CYS A 337 29.94 -33.18 6.38
CA CYS A 337 28.50 -32.91 6.33
C CYS A 337 27.59 -34.09 6.71
N GLY A 338 28.15 -35.29 6.99
CA GLY A 338 27.39 -36.46 7.43
C GLY A 338 26.44 -37.11 6.40
N SER A 339 26.24 -36.48 5.24
CA SER A 339 25.32 -36.92 4.18
C SER A 339 25.95 -37.86 3.14
N GLY A 340 27.22 -38.23 3.30
CA GLY A 340 27.98 -39.03 2.35
C GLY A 340 28.34 -38.32 1.02
N ARG A 341 27.83 -37.11 0.78
CA ARG A 341 28.18 -36.28 -0.38
C ARG A 341 29.09 -35.12 0.05
N PRO A 342 30.29 -34.97 -0.55
CA PRO A 342 31.17 -33.87 -0.20
C PRO A 342 30.65 -32.53 -0.70
N MET A 343 30.90 -31.48 0.07
CA MET A 343 30.80 -30.10 -0.41
C MET A 343 32.08 -29.76 -1.17
N LYS A 344 32.03 -29.77 -2.49
CA LYS A 344 33.20 -29.52 -3.36
C LYS A 344 33.70 -28.08 -3.21
N CYS A 345 35.00 -27.88 -3.32
CA CYS A 345 35.65 -26.58 -3.45
C CYS A 345 36.15 -26.41 -4.88
N LEU A 346 36.39 -25.16 -5.28
CA LEU A 346 36.95 -24.85 -6.58
C LEU A 346 38.47 -24.94 -6.59
N ASP A 347 39.09 -24.78 -5.42
CA ASP A 347 40.54 -24.66 -5.27
C ASP A 347 41.12 -25.68 -4.28
N TYR A 348 42.43 -25.86 -4.35
CA TYR A 348 43.23 -26.74 -3.51
C TYR A 348 44.34 -25.93 -2.86
N GLY A 349 44.54 -26.09 -1.56
CA GLY A 349 45.60 -25.36 -0.85
C GLY A 349 45.31 -25.15 0.62
N THR A 350 46.13 -24.33 1.25
CA THR A 350 45.90 -23.87 2.63
C THR A 350 45.54 -22.40 2.59
N PHE A 351 44.38 -22.06 3.14
CA PHE A 351 43.82 -20.72 3.07
C PHE A 351 43.69 -20.13 4.46
N ASP A 352 44.21 -18.92 4.66
CA ASP A 352 43.84 -18.07 5.79
C ASP A 352 42.45 -17.42 5.54
N LEU A 353 41.97 -16.62 6.49
CA LEU A 353 40.64 -16.00 6.38
C LEU A 353 40.49 -15.13 5.13
N MET A 354 41.50 -14.33 4.79
CA MET A 354 41.46 -13.39 3.67
C MET A 354 41.39 -14.15 2.34
N HIS A 355 42.24 -15.16 2.17
CA HIS A 355 42.26 -15.99 0.97
C HIS A 355 40.99 -16.85 0.86
N ALA A 356 40.48 -17.37 1.97
CA ALA A 356 39.24 -18.14 2.00
C ALA A 356 38.02 -17.31 1.57
N ILE A 357 37.93 -16.04 1.99
CA ILE A 357 36.89 -15.11 1.51
C ILE A 357 37.06 -14.85 0.01
N THR A 358 38.30 -14.58 -0.43
CA THR A 358 38.62 -14.23 -1.83
C THR A 358 38.26 -15.36 -2.79
N LEU A 359 38.60 -16.59 -2.45
CA LEU A 359 38.35 -17.78 -3.27
C LEU A 359 37.01 -18.47 -2.95
N SER A 360 36.28 -17.97 -1.95
CA SER A 360 35.03 -18.56 -1.50
C SER A 360 35.19 -20.05 -1.13
N ASP A 361 36.24 -20.39 -0.37
CA ASP A 361 36.58 -21.80 -0.08
C ASP A 361 35.54 -22.46 0.84
N ASN A 362 34.88 -23.52 0.36
CA ASN A 362 33.81 -24.18 1.11
C ASN A 362 34.32 -24.92 2.36
N THR A 363 35.52 -25.51 2.29
CA THR A 363 36.10 -26.28 3.41
C THR A 363 36.38 -25.37 4.60
N TYR A 364 36.98 -24.20 4.35
CA TYR A 364 37.26 -23.20 5.37
C TYR A 364 35.99 -22.83 6.14
N PHE A 365 34.94 -22.35 5.45
CA PHE A 365 33.72 -21.90 6.13
C PHE A 365 32.92 -23.03 6.79
N ALA A 366 32.99 -24.26 6.27
CA ALA A 366 32.43 -25.42 6.96
C ALA A 366 33.20 -25.73 8.26
N THR A 367 34.52 -25.64 8.24
CA THR A 367 35.35 -25.76 9.45
C THR A 367 35.04 -24.65 10.45
N VAL A 368 34.86 -23.41 10.00
CA VAL A 368 34.41 -22.29 10.86
C VAL A 368 33.06 -22.63 11.49
N MET A 369 32.09 -23.11 10.72
CA MET A 369 30.78 -23.51 11.25
C MET A 369 30.90 -24.63 12.29
N GLN A 370 31.68 -25.68 12.00
CA GLN A 370 31.93 -26.76 12.97
C GLN A 370 32.55 -26.24 14.26
N LYS A 371 33.51 -25.31 14.17
CA LYS A 371 34.12 -24.69 15.35
C LYS A 371 33.13 -23.84 16.15
N VAL A 372 32.28 -23.07 15.47
CA VAL A 372 31.24 -22.26 16.11
C VAL A 372 30.24 -23.16 16.85
N ILE A 373 29.69 -24.20 16.22
CA ILE A 373 28.65 -25.03 16.86
C ILE A 373 29.19 -25.93 17.97
N ASN A 374 30.48 -26.29 17.90
CA ASN A 374 31.17 -27.07 18.94
C ASN A 374 31.97 -26.18 19.90
N ASN A 375 31.62 -24.89 20.03
CA ASN A 375 32.33 -23.98 20.91
C ASN A 375 32.17 -24.44 22.38
N PRO A 376 33.27 -24.79 23.09
CA PRO A 376 33.22 -25.33 24.46
C PRO A 376 32.72 -24.31 25.49
N ARG A 377 32.57 -23.04 25.12
CA ARG A 377 31.92 -22.01 25.93
C ARG A 377 30.46 -22.35 26.25
N TYR A 378 29.81 -23.15 25.41
CA TYR A 378 28.40 -23.52 25.57
C TYR A 378 28.25 -24.98 26.01
N PRO A 379 27.22 -25.31 26.78
CA PRO A 379 27.05 -26.65 27.35
C PRO A 379 26.75 -27.73 26.31
N ASN A 380 26.17 -27.35 25.16
CA ASN A 380 25.83 -28.26 24.07
C ASN A 380 25.70 -27.51 22.74
N ILE A 381 25.63 -28.28 21.66
CA ILE A 381 25.50 -27.77 20.29
C ILE A 381 24.24 -26.91 20.12
N ASP A 382 23.11 -27.31 20.73
CA ASP A 382 21.85 -26.57 20.63
C ASP A 382 21.96 -25.16 21.23
N SER A 383 22.66 -25.03 22.35
CA SER A 383 22.93 -23.74 22.99
C SER A 383 23.82 -22.86 22.12
N SER A 384 24.85 -23.44 21.51
CA SER A 384 25.73 -22.71 20.58
C SER A 384 24.97 -22.26 19.33
N LEU A 385 24.15 -23.15 18.75
CA LEU A 385 23.29 -22.83 17.60
C LEU A 385 22.26 -21.75 17.94
N ALA A 386 21.71 -21.74 19.16
CA ALA A 386 20.79 -20.69 19.59
C ALA A 386 21.48 -19.32 19.64
N VAL A 387 22.74 -19.25 20.07
CA VAL A 387 23.53 -18.02 20.04
C VAL A 387 23.87 -17.61 18.60
N TRP A 388 24.32 -18.56 17.78
CA TRP A 388 24.56 -18.32 16.36
C TRP A 388 23.32 -17.77 15.64
N ASN A 389 22.14 -18.36 15.89
CA ASN A 389 20.87 -17.89 15.34
C ASN A 389 20.55 -16.45 15.75
N ARG A 390 20.96 -16.03 16.94
CA ARG A 390 20.77 -14.65 17.42
C ARG A 390 21.63 -13.64 16.66
N TYR A 391 22.84 -14.01 16.24
CA TYR A 391 23.66 -13.16 15.37
C TYR A 391 23.13 -13.10 13.94
N MET A 392 22.52 -14.19 13.46
CA MET A 392 22.08 -14.32 12.07
C MET A 392 20.69 -13.76 11.81
N LEU A 393 19.83 -13.68 12.83
CA LEU A 393 18.46 -13.20 12.69
C LEU A 393 18.32 -11.80 13.29
N PRO A 394 17.74 -10.83 12.57
CA PRO A 394 17.38 -9.56 13.15
C PRO A 394 16.38 -9.77 14.30
N SER A 395 16.48 -8.93 15.31
CA SER A 395 15.61 -9.00 16.49
C SER A 395 14.14 -8.84 16.09
N ALA A 396 13.20 -9.39 16.88
CA ALA A 396 11.77 -9.28 16.59
C ALA A 396 11.29 -7.81 16.49
N SER A 397 11.97 -6.87 17.13
CA SER A 397 11.73 -5.43 17.04
C SER A 397 12.15 -4.81 15.69
N GLU A 398 13.13 -5.39 14.99
CA GLU A 398 13.64 -4.87 13.72
C GLU A 398 12.88 -5.41 12.49
N LYS A 399 12.05 -6.46 12.67
CA LYS A 399 11.20 -7.00 11.59
C LYS A 399 10.14 -6.01 11.08
N ASN A 400 9.92 -4.91 11.79
CA ASN A 400 8.96 -3.85 11.43
C ASN A 400 9.61 -2.66 10.69
N LEU A 401 10.88 -2.74 10.31
CA LEU A 401 11.61 -1.63 9.64
C LEU A 401 11.45 -1.60 8.10
N VAL A 402 10.45 -2.27 7.54
CA VAL A 402 10.17 -2.28 6.09
C VAL A 402 8.81 -1.67 5.79
#